data_AF-A0AAD1UN32-F1
#
_entry.id   AF-A0AAD1UN32-F1
#
_cell.length_a   1.000
_cell.length_b   1.000
_cell.length_c   1.000
_cell.angle_alpha   90.00
_cell.angle_beta   90.00
_cell.angle_gamma   90.00
#
_symmetry.space_group_name_H-M   'P 1'
#
loop_
_entity.id
_entity.type
_entity.pdbx_description
1 polymer ?
#
loop_
_entity_poly.entity_id
_entity_poly.type
_entity_poly.pdbx_seq_one_letter_code
_entity_poly.pdbx_strand_id
1 'polypeptide(L)'
;MEEAKTSHIDRIEAFLSGLEKDSSKIAFITSGGTSVPLEKNVVRSIENFSTGKRGSLLAEYFLKNEYHVVFLTRSGTLQPFTNHFSKEDLFCMSEEHEKYEKFTQIKEDFAKHKERLLTIEYVTISEYLEKIEEISRTISEQTLLSIIRCTKFFKNSCIILNHCLFSQNYKAK
;
A
#
# COMPACT_ATOMS: atom_id res chain seq x y z
N MET A 1 -31.40 5.64 4.36
CA MET A 1 -30.46 5.92 5.45
C MET A 1 -29.08 5.67 4.88
N GLU A 2 -28.41 6.74 4.46
CA GLU A 2 -27.09 6.68 3.85
C GLU A 2 -26.09 6.76 5.00
N GLU A 3 -25.49 5.63 5.36
CA GLU A 3 -24.39 5.60 6.33
C GLU A 3 -23.31 6.54 5.81
N ALA A 4 -22.99 7.58 6.60
CA ALA A 4 -21.93 8.51 6.28
C ALA A 4 -20.63 7.71 6.13
N LYS A 5 -20.22 7.44 4.88
CA LYS A 5 -18.91 6.89 4.58
C LYS A 5 -17.89 7.88 5.16
N THR A 6 -17.30 7.52 6.29
CA THR A 6 -16.13 8.23 6.84
C THR A 6 -15.16 8.45 5.70
N SER A 7 -14.80 9.72 5.47
CA SER A 7 -13.99 10.09 4.32
C SER A 7 -12.65 9.38 4.42
N HIS A 8 -12.04 9.04 3.28
CA HIS A 8 -10.67 8.53 3.27
C HIS A 8 -9.72 9.49 4.00
N ILE A 9 -10.04 10.79 3.99
CA ILE A 9 -9.33 11.86 4.69
C ILE A 9 -9.35 11.63 6.20
N ASP A 10 -10.52 11.43 6.81
CA ASP A 10 -10.63 11.25 8.26
C ASP A 10 -9.79 10.06 8.75
N ARG A 11 -9.72 8.99 7.94
CA ARG A 11 -8.90 7.81 8.23
C ARG A 11 -7.41 8.13 8.17
N ILE A 12 -6.98 8.94 7.20
CA ILE A 12 -5.58 9.37 7.06
C ILE A 12 -5.22 10.30 8.22
N GLU A 13 -6.07 11.29 8.52
CA GLU A 13 -5.85 12.22 9.62
C GLU A 13 -5.78 11.51 10.95
N ALA A 14 -6.71 10.59 11.23
CA ALA A 14 -6.66 9.77 12.43
C ALA A 14 -5.37 8.94 12.52
N PHE A 15 -4.96 8.31 11.41
CA PHE A 15 -3.74 7.51 11.34
C PHE A 15 -2.46 8.34 11.59
N LEU A 16 -2.46 9.60 11.16
CA LEU A 16 -1.29 10.49 11.30
C LEU A 16 -1.32 11.33 12.59
N SER A 17 -2.49 11.54 13.20
CA SER A 17 -2.70 12.43 14.36
C SER A 17 -1.89 12.08 15.62
N GLY A 18 -1.50 10.82 15.77
CA GLY A 18 -0.67 10.33 16.88
C GLY A 18 0.84 10.37 16.61
N LEU A 19 1.25 10.83 15.42
CA LEU A 19 2.65 10.82 15.00
C LEU A 19 3.34 12.12 15.39
N GLU A 20 4.50 11.99 16.04
CA GLU A 20 5.39 13.13 16.26
C GLU A 20 5.95 13.62 14.92
N LYS A 21 5.73 14.91 14.62
CA LYS A 21 6.03 15.53 13.30
C LYS A 21 7.48 15.41 12.86
N ASP A 22 8.43 15.36 13.80
CA ASP A 22 9.87 15.41 13.52
C ASP A 22 10.61 14.09 13.74
N SER A 23 9.97 13.08 14.37
CA SER A 23 10.60 11.78 14.67
C SER A 23 9.97 10.61 13.92
N SER A 24 8.71 10.76 13.46
CA SER A 24 7.96 9.69 12.83
C SER A 24 8.36 9.51 11.37
N LYS A 25 8.78 8.30 11.03
CA LYS A 25 9.09 7.92 9.64
C LYS A 25 7.81 7.47 8.95
N ILE A 26 7.43 8.12 7.86
CA ILE A 26 6.24 7.78 7.08
C ILE A 26 6.65 7.31 5.69
N ALA A 27 6.00 6.28 5.15
CA ALA A 27 6.18 5.85 3.78
C ALA A 27 4.82 5.82 3.09
N PHE A 28 4.70 6.53 1.97
CA PHE A 28 3.51 6.51 1.14
C PHE A 28 3.77 5.68 -0.12
N ILE A 29 3.12 4.52 -0.22
CA ILE A 29 3.40 3.54 -1.25
C ILE A 29 2.17 3.38 -2.11
N THR A 30 2.35 3.46 -3.43
CA THR A 30 1.31 3.11 -4.39
C THR A 30 1.58 1.75 -5.01
N SER A 31 0.55 0.92 -5.14
CA SER A 31 0.66 -0.46 -5.64
C SER A 31 -0.53 -0.82 -6.52
N GLY A 32 -0.33 -1.80 -7.41
CA GLY A 32 -1.37 -2.26 -8.33
C GLY A 32 -1.47 -1.44 -9.61
N GLY A 33 -2.45 -1.83 -10.42
CA GLY A 33 -2.74 -1.25 -11.73
C GLY A 33 -3.87 -0.24 -11.70
N THR A 34 -4.01 0.57 -12.75
CA THR A 34 -5.17 1.44 -12.94
C THR A 34 -6.07 0.90 -14.05
N SER A 35 -7.38 1.12 -13.90
CA SER A 35 -8.38 0.81 -14.93
C SER A 35 -9.02 2.09 -15.47
N VAL A 36 -9.21 2.16 -16.78
CA VAL A 36 -9.94 3.23 -17.46
C VAL A 36 -11.18 2.64 -18.14
N PRO A 37 -12.40 2.99 -17.70
CA PRO A 37 -13.61 2.49 -18.33
C PRO A 37 -13.78 3.09 -19.73
N LEU A 38 -14.26 2.27 -20.68
CA LEU A 38 -14.57 2.73 -22.05
C LEU A 38 -16.02 3.20 -22.21
N GLU A 39 -16.89 2.82 -21.27
CA GLU A 39 -18.33 3.08 -21.30
C GLU A 39 -18.83 3.52 -19.92
N LYS A 40 -19.95 4.26 -19.87
CA LYS A 40 -20.55 4.72 -18.60
C LYS A 40 -21.04 3.56 -17.73
N ASN A 41 -21.63 2.54 -18.35
CA ASN A 41 -21.94 1.27 -17.70
C ASN A 41 -20.77 0.33 -18.00
N VAL A 42 -19.87 0.20 -17.04
CA VAL A 42 -18.57 -0.43 -17.27
C VAL A 42 -18.73 -1.92 -17.53
N VAL A 43 -18.55 -2.32 -18.78
CA VAL A 43 -18.36 -3.72 -19.19
C VAL A 43 -16.93 -3.92 -19.67
N ARG A 44 -16.37 -2.93 -20.37
CA ARG A 44 -15.01 -2.96 -20.90
C ARG A 44 -14.17 -1.83 -20.33
N SER A 45 -12.92 -2.15 -20.04
CA SER A 45 -11.93 -1.19 -19.56
C SER A 45 -10.54 -1.50 -20.12
N ILE A 46 -9.71 -0.47 -20.24
CA ILE A 46 -8.27 -0.60 -20.48
C ILE A 46 -7.58 -0.69 -19.13
N GLU A 47 -6.78 -1.73 -18.92
CA GLU A 47 -6.06 -1.94 -17.66
C GLU A 47 -4.55 -1.86 -17.83
N ASN A 48 -3.90 -1.13 -16.93
CA ASN A 48 -2.47 -1.27 -16.69
C ASN A 48 -2.27 -2.42 -15.71
N PHE A 49 -1.91 -3.61 -16.21
CA PHE A 49 -1.82 -4.80 -15.37
C PHE A 49 -0.65 -4.73 -14.38
N SER A 50 -0.94 -4.99 -13.10
CA SER A 50 0.07 -5.14 -12.05
C SER A 50 -0.50 -6.00 -10.93
N THR A 51 0.28 -7.00 -10.51
CA THR A 51 -0.10 -7.92 -9.41
C THR A 51 0.01 -7.28 -8.03
N GLY A 52 0.67 -6.12 -7.91
CA GLY A 52 0.91 -5.44 -6.63
C GLY A 52 2.04 -6.07 -5.77
N LYS A 53 2.68 -7.15 -6.22
CA LYS A 53 3.70 -7.88 -5.43
C LYS A 53 4.83 -6.99 -4.92
N ARG A 54 5.37 -6.12 -5.77
CA ARG A 54 6.51 -5.26 -5.41
C ARG A 54 6.13 -4.20 -4.37
N GLY A 55 5.00 -3.52 -4.57
CA GLY A 55 4.51 -2.53 -3.60
C GLY A 55 4.22 -3.19 -2.25
N SER A 56 3.68 -4.39 -2.27
CA SER A 56 3.39 -5.18 -1.08
C SER A 56 4.66 -5.57 -0.30
N LEU A 57 5.69 -6.11 -0.96
CA LEU A 57 6.97 -6.44 -0.31
C LEU A 57 7.70 -5.19 0.21
N LEU A 58 7.57 -4.08 -0.52
CA LEU A 58 8.17 -2.80 -0.14
C LEU A 58 7.50 -2.22 1.11
N ALA A 59 6.18 -2.35 1.25
CA ALA A 59 5.47 -1.98 2.46
C ALA A 59 5.92 -2.82 3.65
N GLU A 60 6.07 -4.14 3.50
CA GLU A 60 6.63 -5.00 4.55
C GLU A 60 8.03 -4.56 4.98
N TYR A 61 8.89 -4.21 4.01
CA TYR A 61 10.23 -3.68 4.30
C TYR A 61 10.17 -2.41 5.15
N PHE A 62 9.32 -1.44 4.80
CA PHE A 62 9.19 -0.20 5.57
C PHE A 62 8.61 -0.43 6.97
N LEU A 63 7.60 -1.29 7.09
CA LEU A 63 7.02 -1.66 8.39
C LEU A 63 8.07 -2.30 9.31
N LYS A 64 8.92 -3.19 8.77
CA LYS A 64 10.04 -3.81 9.50
C LYS A 64 11.15 -2.84 9.89
N ASN A 65 11.24 -1.68 9.22
CA ASN A 65 12.18 -0.61 9.53
C ASN A 65 11.55 0.52 10.35
N GLU A 66 10.43 0.22 11.02
CA GLU A 66 9.73 1.10 11.94
C GLU A 66 9.07 2.34 11.29
N TYR A 67 8.66 2.23 10.03
CA TYR A 67 7.87 3.27 9.36
C TYR A 67 6.37 3.06 9.57
N HIS A 68 5.63 4.17 9.55
CA HIS A 68 4.19 4.20 9.34
C HIS A 68 3.93 4.19 7.83
N VAL A 69 3.20 3.19 7.34
CA VAL A 69 2.98 2.98 5.91
C VAL A 69 1.55 3.33 5.55
N VAL A 70 1.39 4.31 4.66
CA VAL A 70 0.15 4.55 3.92
C VAL A 70 0.24 3.82 2.59
N PHE A 71 -0.60 2.81 2.40
CA PHE A 71 -0.57 1.90 1.26
C PHE A 71 -1.80 2.12 0.37
N LEU A 72 -1.62 2.87 -0.73
CA LEU A 72 -2.65 3.09 -1.75
C LEU A 72 -2.54 1.97 -2.80
N THR A 73 -3.53 1.09 -2.87
CA THR A 73 -3.44 -0.14 -3.66
C THR A 73 -4.67 -0.39 -4.52
N ARG A 74 -4.49 -1.06 -5.67
CA ARG A 74 -5.64 -1.50 -6.46
C ARG A 74 -6.39 -2.59 -5.69
N SER A 75 -7.72 -2.46 -5.58
CA SER A 75 -8.57 -3.47 -4.95
C SER A 75 -8.36 -4.84 -5.62
N GLY A 76 -8.29 -5.90 -4.81
CA GLY A 76 -8.03 -7.27 -5.26
C GLY A 76 -6.57 -7.58 -5.65
N THR A 77 -5.63 -6.66 -5.44
CA THR A 77 -4.19 -6.96 -5.61
C THR A 77 -3.53 -7.40 -4.30
N LEU A 78 -2.31 -7.94 -4.42
CA LEU A 78 -1.56 -8.49 -3.29
C LEU A 78 -1.32 -7.43 -2.20
N GLN A 79 -1.71 -7.76 -0.97
CA GLN A 79 -1.53 -6.90 0.21
C GLN A 79 -0.31 -7.34 1.02
N PRO A 80 0.35 -6.42 1.75
CA PRO A 80 1.46 -6.73 2.65
C PRO A 80 1.12 -7.93 3.55
N PHE A 81 2.07 -8.84 3.75
CA PHE A 81 1.95 -10.09 4.53
C PHE A 81 1.03 -11.16 3.93
N THR A 82 0.02 -10.79 3.14
CA THR A 82 -0.87 -11.76 2.47
C THR A 82 -0.29 -12.34 1.18
N ASN A 83 0.75 -11.73 0.61
CA ASN A 83 1.31 -12.10 -0.69
C ASN A 83 2.14 -13.41 -0.70
N HIS A 84 2.35 -14.00 0.48
CA HIS A 84 3.26 -15.13 0.69
C HIS A 84 2.60 -16.50 0.48
N PHE A 85 1.26 -16.54 0.43
CA PHE A 85 0.48 -17.76 0.30
C PHE A 85 -0.57 -17.61 -0.79
N SER A 86 -0.66 -18.63 -1.64
CA SER A 86 -1.79 -18.79 -2.56
C SER A 86 -3.03 -19.25 -1.80
N LYS A 87 -4.20 -19.23 -2.46
CA LYS A 87 -5.41 -19.79 -1.86
C LYS A 87 -5.25 -21.29 -1.64
N GLU A 88 -4.58 -21.94 -2.57
CA GLU A 88 -4.27 -23.37 -2.54
C GLU A 88 -3.37 -23.70 -1.33
N ASP A 89 -2.36 -22.88 -1.06
CA ASP A 89 -1.52 -23.04 0.14
C ASP A 89 -2.35 -22.97 1.43
N LEU A 90 -3.36 -22.09 1.49
CA LEU A 90 -4.26 -21.96 2.65
C LEU A 90 -5.12 -23.21 2.88
N PHE A 91 -5.50 -23.93 1.82
CA PHE A 91 -6.25 -25.18 1.93
C PHE A 91 -5.36 -26.38 2.31
N CYS A 92 -4.09 -26.38 1.93
CA CYS A 92 -3.14 -27.47 2.20
C CYS A 92 -2.32 -27.29 3.49
N MET A 93 -2.60 -26.26 4.29
CA MET A 93 -1.76 -25.87 5.45
C MET A 93 -1.58 -26.94 6.52
N SER A 94 -2.50 -27.90 6.64
CA SER A 94 -2.42 -28.97 7.63
C SER A 94 -1.45 -30.09 7.26
N GLU A 95 -0.96 -30.12 6.02
CA GLU A 95 -0.19 -31.26 5.48
C GLU A 95 1.33 -31.02 5.51
N GLU A 96 1.77 -29.76 5.58
CA GLU A 96 3.18 -29.38 5.48
C GLU A 96 3.63 -28.50 6.67
N HIS A 97 4.40 -29.08 7.60
CA HIS A 97 4.86 -28.42 8.83
C HIS A 97 5.65 -27.12 8.57
N GLU A 98 6.51 -27.11 7.54
CA GLU A 98 7.32 -25.93 7.17
C GLU A 98 6.46 -24.74 6.72
N LYS A 99 5.40 -25.00 5.93
CA LYS A 99 4.46 -23.95 5.50
C LYS A 99 3.68 -23.38 6.68
N TYR A 100 3.29 -24.23 7.63
CA TYR A 100 2.57 -23.82 8.83
C TYR A 100 3.42 -22.91 9.72
N GLU A 101 4.70 -23.23 9.93
CA GLU A 101 5.62 -22.36 10.68
C GLU A 101 5.78 -21.00 10.03
N LYS A 102 6.01 -20.96 8.71
CA LYS A 102 6.13 -19.70 7.96
C LYS A 102 4.87 -18.84 8.07
N PHE A 103 3.69 -19.45 8.01
CA PHE A 103 2.42 -18.74 8.16
C PHE A 103 2.26 -18.14 9.55
N THR A 104 2.63 -18.89 10.58
CA THR A 104 2.60 -18.41 11.96
C THR A 104 3.49 -17.18 12.12
N GLN A 105 4.71 -17.22 11.59
CA GLN A 105 5.63 -16.08 11.60
C GLN A 105 5.05 -14.85 10.89
N ILE A 106 4.47 -15.03 9.71
CA ILE A 106 3.88 -13.92 8.93
C ILE A 106 2.67 -13.32 9.63
N LYS A 107 1.84 -14.15 10.27
CA LYS A 107 0.69 -13.71 11.06
C LYS A 107 1.15 -12.87 12.26
N GLU A 108 2.21 -13.29 12.94
CA GLU A 108 2.82 -12.52 14.02
C GLU A 108 3.40 -11.19 13.53
N ASP A 109 4.13 -11.20 12.42
CA ASP A 109 4.65 -9.98 11.79
C ASP A 109 3.51 -9.00 11.44
N PHE A 110 2.43 -9.49 10.83
CA PHE A 110 1.26 -8.66 10.54
C PHE A 110 0.66 -8.08 11.82
N ALA A 111 0.47 -8.88 12.87
CA ALA A 111 -0.07 -8.41 14.14
C ALA A 111 0.80 -7.33 14.79
N LYS A 112 2.14 -7.47 14.71
CA LYS A 112 3.10 -6.47 15.23
C LYS A 112 3.06 -5.14 14.47
N HIS A 113 2.78 -5.18 13.17
CA HIS A 113 2.87 -3.99 12.30
C HIS A 113 1.50 -3.41 11.90
N LYS A 114 0.39 -4.05 12.29
CA LYS A 114 -0.98 -3.68 11.89
C LYS A 114 -1.32 -2.22 12.16
N GLU A 115 -1.00 -1.71 13.35
CA GLU A 115 -1.29 -0.32 13.75
C GLU A 115 -0.49 0.72 12.96
N ARG A 116 0.56 0.28 12.25
CA ARG A 116 1.42 1.15 11.42
C ARG A 116 1.15 0.99 9.93
N LEU A 117 0.09 0.29 9.55
CA LEU A 117 -0.29 0.07 8.17
C LEU A 117 -1.72 0.59 7.92
N LEU A 118 -1.83 1.66 7.13
CA LEU A 118 -3.11 2.16 6.62
C LEU A 118 -3.25 1.77 5.15
N THR A 119 -4.22 0.90 4.84
CA THR A 119 -4.55 0.55 3.45
C THR A 119 -5.73 1.37 2.91
N ILE A 120 -5.55 1.93 1.73
CA ILE A 120 -6.56 2.66 0.96
C ILE A 120 -6.65 2.01 -0.42
N GLU A 121 -7.86 1.64 -0.84
CA GLU A 121 -8.05 0.97 -2.13
C GLU A 121 -8.52 1.92 -3.22
N TYR A 122 -8.18 1.62 -4.48
CA TYR A 122 -8.73 2.25 -5.67
C TYR A 122 -8.96 1.20 -6.77
N VAL A 123 -9.69 1.57 -7.82
CA VAL A 123 -9.86 0.74 -9.02
C VAL A 123 -9.58 1.56 -10.26
N THR A 124 -10.17 2.74 -10.37
CA THR A 124 -10.07 3.58 -11.57
C THR A 124 -8.88 4.53 -11.52
N ILE A 125 -8.45 5.02 -12.69
CA ILE A 125 -7.43 6.08 -12.75
C ILE A 125 -7.91 7.37 -12.07
N SER A 126 -9.20 7.70 -12.16
CA SER A 126 -9.77 8.90 -11.53
C SER A 126 -9.66 8.82 -10.01
N GLU A 127 -10.10 7.71 -9.43
CA GLU A 127 -9.95 7.45 -7.98
C GLU A 127 -8.48 7.47 -7.55
N TYR A 128 -7.59 6.91 -8.35
CA TYR A 128 -6.15 6.92 -8.06
C TYR A 128 -5.58 8.34 -7.99
N LEU A 129 -5.93 9.19 -8.98
CA LEU A 129 -5.44 10.57 -9.06
C LEU A 129 -6.03 11.45 -7.96
N GLU A 130 -7.32 11.30 -7.66
CA GLU A 130 -7.96 12.02 -6.55
C GLU A 130 -7.30 11.64 -5.22
N LYS A 131 -7.16 10.33 -4.95
CA LYS A 131 -6.59 9.85 -3.68
C LYS A 131 -5.12 10.17 -3.52
N ILE A 132 -4.32 10.09 -4.58
CA ILE A 132 -2.89 10.42 -4.48
C ILE A 132 -2.69 11.90 -4.16
N GLU A 133 -3.49 12.78 -4.75
CA GLU A 133 -3.45 14.22 -4.48
C GLU A 133 -3.85 14.50 -3.03
N GLU A 134 -4.99 13.95 -2.59
CA GLU A 134 -5.50 14.11 -1.23
C GLU A 134 -4.51 13.62 -0.18
N ILE A 135 -4.02 12.38 -0.31
CA ILE A 135 -3.07 11.78 0.63
C ILE A 135 -1.77 12.58 0.66
N SER A 136 -1.26 12.99 -0.51
CA SER A 136 0.00 13.75 -0.58
C SER A 136 -0.12 15.09 0.14
N ARG A 137 -1.25 15.79 -0.04
CA ARG A 137 -1.53 17.05 0.65
C ARG A 137 -1.59 16.85 2.16
N THR A 138 -2.38 15.89 2.65
CA THR A 138 -2.52 15.64 4.09
C THR A 138 -1.18 15.23 4.73
N ILE A 139 -0.38 14.40 4.08
CA ILE A 139 0.95 14.03 4.60
C ILE A 139 1.88 15.26 4.62
N SER A 140 1.82 16.11 3.59
CA SER A 140 2.66 17.32 3.52
C SER A 140 2.35 18.35 4.59
N GLU A 141 1.09 18.46 5.02
CA GLU A 141 0.66 19.37 6.09
C GLU A 141 1.11 18.87 7.48
N GLN A 142 1.22 17.55 7.63
CA GLN A 142 1.57 16.93 8.91
C GLN A 142 3.07 16.66 9.09
N THR A 143 3.85 16.58 8.00
CA THR A 143 5.30 16.31 8.05
C THR A 143 6.11 17.49 7.52
N LEU A 144 7.16 17.88 8.25
CA LEU A 144 8.14 18.87 7.79
C LEU A 144 9.06 18.21 6.74
N LEU A 145 8.55 18.14 5.50
CA LEU A 145 9.22 17.91 4.21
C LEU A 145 10.32 16.82 4.11
N SER A 146 9.95 15.70 3.48
CA SER A 146 10.69 15.21 2.29
C SER A 146 9.76 14.39 1.38
N ILE A 147 9.09 15.05 0.43
CA ILE A 147 8.37 14.31 -0.62
C ILE A 147 9.42 13.76 -1.60
N ILE A 148 9.92 12.54 -1.35
CA ILE A 148 10.82 11.87 -2.29
C ILE A 148 9.98 11.28 -3.41
N ARG A 149 9.90 12.03 -4.51
CA ARG A 149 9.48 11.55 -5.82
C ARG A 149 10.57 10.60 -6.33
N CYS A 150 10.19 9.39 -6.72
CA CYS A 150 11.10 8.31 -7.05
C CYS A 150 12.00 8.62 -8.27
N THR A 151 13.13 9.30 -8.03
CA THR A 151 14.41 9.17 -8.73
C THR A 151 15.51 9.43 -7.71
N LYS A 152 15.87 8.38 -6.96
CA LYS A 152 17.16 8.23 -6.26
C LYS A 152 17.63 9.46 -5.45
N PHE A 153 17.26 9.57 -4.17
CA PHE A 153 18.15 9.95 -3.06
C PHE A 153 17.37 9.83 -1.73
N PHE A 154 17.98 9.19 -0.74
CA PHE A 154 17.47 9.09 0.64
C PHE A 154 17.85 10.35 1.41
N LYS A 155 16.86 11.08 1.96
CA LYS A 155 16.97 11.76 3.26
C LYS A 155 15.61 12.17 3.84
N ASN A 156 15.40 11.70 5.07
CA ASN A 156 14.53 12.12 6.17
C ASN A 156 13.05 12.43 5.91
N SER A 157 12.24 11.38 6.12
CA SER A 157 10.91 11.39 6.78
C SER A 157 9.72 10.94 5.92
N CYS A 158 9.74 11.13 4.59
CA CYS A 158 8.69 10.62 3.71
C CYS A 158 9.26 10.02 2.41
N ILE A 159 8.73 8.86 1.98
CA ILE A 159 9.15 8.23 0.71
C ILE A 159 7.89 7.92 -0.09
N ILE A 160 7.78 8.48 -1.31
CA ILE A 160 6.70 8.18 -2.24
C ILE A 160 7.20 7.24 -3.34
N LEU A 161 6.70 6.00 -3.33
CA LEU A 161 7.08 4.99 -4.32
C LEU A 161 5.93 4.78 -5.29
N ASN A 162 6.12 5.30 -6.51
CA ASN A 162 5.22 5.09 -7.62
C ASN A 162 5.76 3.97 -8.52
N HIS A 163 5.11 2.82 -8.49
CA HIS A 163 5.53 1.66 -9.27
C HIS A 163 4.69 1.47 -10.55
N CYS A 164 3.75 2.37 -10.87
CA CYS A 164 2.84 2.14 -12.00
C CYS A 164 3.34 2.64 -13.37
N LEU A 165 4.47 3.36 -13.47
CA LEU A 165 4.91 4.01 -14.73
C LEU A 165 6.20 3.47 -15.38
N PHE A 166 6.89 2.49 -14.81
CA PHE A 166 8.09 1.93 -15.43
C PHE A 166 7.97 0.42 -15.71
N SER A 167 7.76 0.16 -17.00
CA SER A 167 8.06 -1.11 -17.67
C SER A 167 9.53 -1.48 -17.46
N GLN A 168 9.71 -2.71 -16.96
CA GLN A 168 10.90 -3.57 -17.02
C GLN A 168 12.17 -3.14 -16.26
N ASN A 169 12.76 -4.15 -15.59
CA ASN A 169 14.09 -4.21 -14.97
C ASN A 169 14.24 -3.73 -13.52
N TYR A 170 13.63 -4.48 -12.58
CA TYR A 170 14.24 -4.67 -11.27
C TYR A 170 14.24 -6.18 -10.95
N LYS A 171 15.39 -6.82 -11.18
CA LYS A 171 15.72 -8.11 -10.54
C LYS A 171 16.34 -7.76 -9.20
N ALA A 172 15.59 -7.97 -8.11
CA ALA A 172 16.20 -8.06 -6.80
C ALA A 172 17.08 -9.33 -6.80
N LYS A 173 18.39 -9.14 -6.63
CA LYS A 173 19.30 -10.22 -6.24
C LYS A 173 19.19 -10.42 -4.73
#